data_AF-A0A8R2GBP0-F1
#
_entry.id   AF-A0A8R2GBP0-F1
#
_cell.length_a   1.000
_cell.length_b   1.000
_cell.length_c   1.000
_cell.angle_alpha   90.00
_cell.angle_beta   90.00
_cell.angle_gamma   90.00
#
_symmetry.space_group_name_H-M   'P 1'
#
loop_
_entity.id
_entity.type
_entity.pdbx_description
1 polymer ?
#
loop_
_entity_poly.entity_id
_entity_poly.type
_entity_poly.pdbx_seq_one_letter_code
_entity_poly.pdbx_strand_id
1 'polypeptide(L)'
;MGDTQNDDFEMLKALFDFEATLAKTLSFSEGEYFHLQQSNTKQRNWWHVVNRKGQVGFVPSNYVATVKVEAEYLLAFLSDCIKNLNESSSHSQKQDLLIKIIERKKQVQMFVKPHSKKQQAPKPPPRLDDSTPPNGVSPSFDLRPVVSQQQISEERDSPPKSSSTNDENDDTRSKCDLKNIKQHSFDTDNQDDSQDSSESIKPNAIYEIVQAVRKETQLSHEMSKVAVETVLISLREFLPGGAARSIIDALLREANSNITCPKNAIDAAPDALRMMTALNALSKAANDAQQRGWALHDDSHDIQTQLLELISVMSNADVNISQHVLSSHRYVYVTTLVQYYQMETRWPLRQLLLQAFGIMCGLERTALATLALSSLPAEIARDMRDNPRAVSRLSHSALLLSMVLSMGDKLPVTHFEQLGLEFAQFLLELLEDPPETDVDEQIPDLFSTLLLAYNLQFENPFDNILLNALETRDMAKTFCEKVLLLLNREEDPVRIFEHEPAPTHSVLKLVIDLFSRKKTADHFYTNDVKVAIDIVVRQLADLSPGDTRRQQYLKILQGVIRNTDYGSHLHRRDDLLRCFARIFCEEGECSREDQALVRAISNEFPQFFKA
;
A
#
# COMPACT_ATOMS: atom_id res chain seq x y z
N MET A 1 7.18 15.48 0.60
CA MET A 1 7.61 16.82 1.02
C MET A 1 6.37 17.59 1.39
N GLY A 2 6.24 17.98 2.66
CA GLY A 2 5.13 18.79 3.14
C GLY A 2 5.36 20.26 2.84
N ASP A 3 4.26 20.97 2.59
CA ASP A 3 4.11 22.42 2.78
C ASP A 3 2.66 22.85 2.46
N THR A 4 1.67 22.41 3.24
CA THR A 4 0.29 22.90 3.09
C THR A 4 -0.38 23.32 4.40
N GLN A 5 0.37 23.42 5.50
CA GLN A 5 -0.17 23.83 6.81
C GLN A 5 0.36 25.18 7.33
N ASN A 6 0.86 26.07 6.47
CA ASN A 6 1.44 27.35 6.92
C ASN A 6 1.01 28.62 6.16
N ASP A 7 -0.02 28.53 5.30
CA ASP A 7 -0.48 29.62 4.39
C ASP A 7 -1.54 30.56 5.01
N ASP A 8 -1.84 30.46 6.31
CA ASP A 8 -3.03 31.11 6.89
C ASP A 8 -3.00 32.65 6.82
N PHE A 9 -1.83 33.28 6.64
CA PHE A 9 -1.68 34.74 6.56
C PHE A 9 -0.73 35.22 5.44
N GLU A 10 -0.61 34.46 4.36
CA GLU A 10 0.30 34.80 3.25
C GLU A 10 -0.32 35.77 2.24
N MET A 11 0.50 36.73 1.79
CA MET A 11 0.19 37.69 0.74
C MET A 11 1.37 37.84 -0.21
N LEU A 12 1.14 38.41 -1.38
CA LEU A 12 2.20 38.74 -2.33
C LEU A 12 2.60 40.20 -2.19
N LYS A 13 3.90 40.49 -2.14
CA LYS A 13 4.44 41.85 -2.10
C LYS A 13 5.28 42.13 -3.35
N ALA A 14 5.04 43.25 -4.02
CA ALA A 14 5.86 43.71 -5.13
C ALA A 14 7.29 44.05 -4.68
N LEU A 15 8.28 43.50 -5.37
CA LEU A 15 9.70 43.76 -5.16
C LEU A 15 10.22 44.90 -6.04
N PHE A 16 9.54 45.19 -7.16
CA PHE A 16 9.92 46.21 -8.13
C PHE A 16 8.68 46.88 -8.72
N ASP A 17 8.84 48.08 -9.28
CA ASP A 17 7.81 48.73 -10.08
C ASP A 17 7.54 47.95 -11.38
N PHE A 18 6.28 47.89 -11.81
CA PHE A 18 5.89 47.25 -13.06
C PHE A 18 4.80 48.04 -13.78
N GLU A 19 5.02 48.34 -15.06
CA GLU A 19 4.05 49.01 -15.91
C GLU A 19 3.43 48.01 -16.90
N ALA A 20 2.12 47.81 -16.79
CA ALA A 20 1.38 46.89 -17.64
C ALA A 20 1.32 47.38 -19.08
N THR A 21 1.85 46.57 -19.99
CA THR A 21 1.76 46.77 -21.45
C THR A 21 0.66 45.93 -22.09
N LEU A 22 0.12 44.94 -21.36
CA LEU A 22 -0.91 44.00 -21.83
C LEU A 22 -2.25 44.29 -21.16
N ALA A 23 -3.35 44.16 -21.90
CA ALA A 23 -4.70 44.51 -21.44
C ALA A 23 -5.22 43.69 -20.24
N LYS A 24 -4.55 42.59 -19.85
CA LYS A 24 -4.92 41.74 -18.70
C LYS A 24 -3.90 41.77 -17.56
N THR A 25 -2.85 42.58 -17.67
CA THR A 25 -1.81 42.73 -16.63
C THR A 25 -2.08 43.96 -15.78
N LEU A 26 -1.69 43.92 -14.51
CA LEU A 26 -1.85 45.05 -13.58
C LEU A 26 -0.55 45.83 -13.48
N SER A 27 -0.61 47.17 -13.60
CA SER A 27 0.51 48.04 -13.21
C SER A 27 0.53 48.19 -11.70
N PHE A 28 1.73 48.18 -11.11
CA PHE A 28 1.92 48.31 -9.66
C PHE A 28 3.28 48.94 -9.34
N SER A 29 3.41 49.44 -8.11
CA SER A 29 4.66 49.99 -7.58
C SER A 29 5.30 49.04 -6.57
N GLU A 30 6.61 49.16 -6.39
CA GLU A 30 7.38 48.45 -5.37
C GLU A 30 6.72 48.61 -3.99
N GLY A 31 6.54 47.49 -3.30
CA GLY A 31 5.92 47.45 -1.98
C GLY A 31 4.39 47.33 -1.96
N GLU A 32 3.69 47.32 -3.11
CA GLU A 32 2.26 47.00 -3.15
C GLU A 32 1.99 45.53 -2.77
N TYR A 33 0.83 45.29 -2.16
CA TYR A 33 0.40 43.97 -1.72
C TYR A 33 -0.77 43.44 -2.56
N PHE A 34 -0.78 42.13 -2.78
CA PHE A 34 -1.81 41.41 -3.52
C PHE A 34 -2.27 40.15 -2.79
N HIS A 35 -3.52 39.76 -3.05
CA HIS A 35 -4.04 38.47 -2.66
C HIS A 35 -4.10 37.54 -3.88
N LEU A 36 -3.52 36.35 -3.75
CA LEU A 36 -3.44 35.36 -4.83
C LEU A 36 -4.79 34.66 -5.01
N GLN A 37 -5.33 34.66 -6.24
CA GLN A 37 -6.62 34.05 -6.54
C GLN A 37 -6.49 32.64 -7.13
N GLN A 38 -5.47 32.41 -7.96
CA GLN A 38 -5.24 31.12 -8.63
C GLN A 38 -3.75 30.91 -8.87
N SER A 39 -3.22 29.79 -8.36
CA SER A 39 -1.83 29.36 -8.54
C SER A 39 -1.63 28.50 -9.80
N ASN A 40 -2.68 27.84 -10.29
CA ASN A 40 -2.63 27.02 -11.49
C ASN A 40 -3.06 27.81 -12.73
N THR A 41 -2.11 28.52 -13.33
CA THR A 41 -2.27 29.11 -14.66
C THR A 41 -1.36 28.33 -15.62
N LYS A 42 -1.83 28.00 -16.83
CA LYS A 42 -1.03 27.31 -17.88
C LYS A 42 0.26 28.08 -18.26
N GLN A 43 0.45 29.29 -17.74
CA GLN A 43 1.63 30.13 -17.92
C GLN A 43 2.42 30.18 -16.61
N ARG A 44 3.44 29.30 -16.47
CA ARG A 44 4.27 29.10 -15.26
C ARG A 44 4.90 30.36 -14.64
N ASN A 45 4.82 31.53 -15.29
CA ASN A 45 5.49 32.78 -14.88
C ASN A 45 4.53 33.95 -14.55
N TRP A 46 3.20 33.73 -14.54
CA TRP A 46 2.21 34.77 -14.29
C TRP A 46 1.20 34.35 -13.22
N TRP A 47 1.05 35.19 -12.19
CA TRP A 47 0.13 34.96 -11.08
C TRP A 47 -1.12 35.82 -11.24
N HIS A 48 -2.29 35.21 -11.02
CA HIS A 48 -3.56 35.90 -11.08
C HIS A 48 -3.94 36.41 -9.69
N VAL A 49 -3.99 37.74 -9.54
CA VAL A 49 -4.05 38.39 -8.23
C VAL A 49 -5.12 39.49 -8.19
N VAL A 50 -5.51 39.88 -6.97
CA VAL A 50 -6.33 41.05 -6.70
C VAL A 50 -5.56 42.05 -5.82
N ASN A 51 -5.57 43.32 -6.20
CA ASN A 51 -4.95 44.40 -5.42
C ASN A 51 -5.95 45.04 -4.44
N ARG A 52 -5.45 45.92 -3.54
CA ARG A 52 -6.27 46.62 -2.54
C ARG A 52 -7.40 47.47 -3.15
N LYS A 53 -7.23 47.91 -4.40
CA LYS A 53 -8.21 48.70 -5.16
C LYS A 53 -9.32 47.84 -5.79
N GLY A 54 -9.30 46.52 -5.57
CA GLY A 54 -10.26 45.57 -6.14
C GLY A 54 -10.05 45.30 -7.63
N GLN A 55 -8.90 45.66 -8.19
CA GLN A 55 -8.54 45.36 -9.58
C GLN A 55 -7.93 43.97 -9.66
N VAL A 56 -8.32 43.24 -10.70
CA VAL A 56 -7.92 41.84 -10.91
C VAL A 56 -7.13 41.74 -12.20
N GLY A 57 -6.03 40.99 -12.18
CA GLY A 57 -5.24 40.75 -13.37
C GLY A 57 -3.96 39.97 -13.06
N PHE A 58 -3.11 39.86 -14.07
CA PHE A 58 -1.87 39.08 -13.99
C PHE A 58 -0.68 39.93 -13.59
N VAL A 59 0.16 39.39 -12.70
CA VAL A 59 1.46 39.96 -12.31
C VAL A 59 2.59 38.95 -12.57
N PRO A 60 3.79 39.39 -12.99
CA PRO A 60 4.93 38.48 -13.20
C PRO A 60 5.40 37.88 -11.87
N SER A 61 5.58 36.56 -11.80
CA SER A 61 5.97 35.88 -10.56
C SER A 61 7.34 36.29 -10.02
N ASN A 62 8.25 36.75 -10.89
CA ASN A 62 9.59 37.24 -10.52
C ASN A 62 9.61 38.68 -9.99
N TYR A 63 8.48 39.40 -10.04
CA TYR A 63 8.35 40.78 -9.52
C TYR A 63 7.69 40.82 -8.14
N VAL A 64 7.30 39.67 -7.60
CA VAL A 64 6.58 39.57 -6.34
C VAL A 64 7.18 38.47 -5.47
N ALA A 65 7.10 38.64 -4.14
CA ALA A 65 7.48 37.62 -3.16
C ALA A 65 6.33 37.33 -2.21
N THR A 66 6.21 36.07 -1.79
CA THR A 66 5.27 35.68 -0.75
C THR A 66 5.78 36.15 0.62
N VAL A 67 4.93 36.88 1.36
CA VAL A 67 5.24 37.47 2.66
C VAL A 67 4.09 37.19 3.63
N LYS A 68 4.42 36.79 4.86
CA LYS A 68 3.45 36.67 5.96
C LYS A 68 3.14 38.05 6.54
N VAL A 69 1.85 38.37 6.68
CA VAL A 69 1.38 39.65 7.23
C VAL A 69 0.61 39.43 8.53
N GLU A 70 0.50 40.49 9.34
CA GLU A 70 -0.34 40.45 10.54
C GLU A 70 -1.82 40.27 10.17
N ALA A 71 -2.57 39.56 11.03
CA ALA A 71 -3.96 39.22 10.78
C ALA A 71 -4.85 40.46 10.66
N GLU A 72 -4.59 41.49 11.46
CA GLU A 72 -5.27 42.79 11.41
C GLU A 72 -5.06 43.48 10.06
N TYR A 73 -3.84 43.44 9.53
CA TYR A 73 -3.49 44.05 8.24
C TYR A 73 -4.19 43.31 7.08
N LEU A 74 -4.19 41.97 7.11
CA LEU A 74 -4.88 41.16 6.11
C LEU A 74 -6.40 41.40 6.15
N LEU A 75 -7.00 41.49 7.35
CA LEU A 75 -8.42 41.81 7.50
C LEU A 75 -8.78 43.19 6.95
N ALA A 76 -7.93 44.19 7.18
CA ALA A 76 -8.11 45.52 6.61
C ALA A 76 -8.01 45.50 5.08
N PHE A 77 -6.99 44.81 4.54
CA PHE A 77 -6.80 44.64 3.10
C PHE A 77 -8.03 43.99 2.44
N LEU A 78 -8.49 42.84 2.97
CA LEU A 78 -9.66 42.14 2.41
C LEU A 78 -10.95 42.97 2.54
N SER A 79 -11.09 43.76 3.59
CA SER A 79 -12.23 44.68 3.76
C SER A 79 -12.24 45.78 2.70
N ASP A 80 -11.09 46.37 2.40
CA ASP A 80 -10.95 47.38 1.36
C ASP A 80 -11.20 46.79 -0.03
N CYS A 81 -10.69 45.58 -0.30
CA CYS A 81 -10.97 44.85 -1.54
C CYS A 81 -12.47 44.62 -1.75
N ILE A 82 -13.19 44.13 -0.72
CA ILE A 82 -14.63 43.88 -0.78
C ILE A 82 -15.40 45.19 -1.05
N LYS A 83 -15.03 46.27 -0.38
CA LYS A 83 -15.67 47.59 -0.56
C LYS A 83 -15.50 48.07 -2.00
N ASN A 84 -14.28 48.07 -2.52
CA ASN A 84 -13.96 48.57 -3.85
C ASN A 84 -14.52 47.68 -4.98
N LEU A 85 -14.62 46.37 -4.75
CA LEU A 85 -15.26 45.45 -5.69
C LEU A 85 -16.78 45.72 -5.82
N ASN A 86 -17.46 46.05 -4.73
CA ASN A 86 -18.90 46.35 -4.72
C ASN A 86 -19.28 47.66 -5.42
N GLU A 87 -18.38 48.65 -5.47
CA GLU A 87 -18.64 49.95 -6.11
C GLU A 87 -18.55 49.90 -7.66
N SER A 88 -18.11 48.77 -8.25
CA SER A 88 -17.80 48.66 -9.68
C SER A 88 -18.86 47.88 -10.51
N SER A 89 -19.61 48.58 -11.37
CA SER A 89 -20.87 48.12 -12.01
C SER A 89 -20.76 47.10 -13.18
N SER A 90 -20.11 45.93 -13.06
CA SER A 90 -20.08 44.91 -14.15
C SER A 90 -20.02 43.43 -13.72
N HIS A 91 -20.54 42.56 -14.61
CA HIS A 91 -21.11 41.19 -14.50
C HIS A 91 -20.33 40.01 -13.83
N SER A 92 -21.15 38.99 -13.46
CA SER A 92 -20.94 37.58 -13.05
C SER A 92 -19.60 37.10 -12.49
N GLN A 93 -18.47 37.23 -13.21
CA GLN A 93 -17.16 36.78 -12.73
C GLN A 93 -16.70 37.51 -11.45
N LYS A 94 -17.20 38.72 -11.20
CA LYS A 94 -16.97 39.44 -9.94
C LYS A 94 -17.69 38.83 -8.74
N GLN A 95 -18.84 38.16 -8.95
CA GLN A 95 -19.62 37.58 -7.84
C GLN A 95 -18.89 36.38 -7.22
N ASP A 96 -18.31 35.51 -8.03
CA ASP A 96 -17.52 34.36 -7.55
C ASP A 96 -16.26 34.82 -6.80
N LEU A 97 -15.57 35.85 -7.31
CA LEU A 97 -14.42 36.44 -6.63
C LEU A 97 -14.82 37.06 -5.29
N LEU A 98 -15.93 37.80 -5.25
CA LEU A 98 -16.42 38.43 -4.04
C LEU A 98 -16.77 37.39 -2.96
N ILE A 99 -17.41 36.28 -3.35
CA ILE A 99 -17.72 35.16 -2.45
C ILE A 99 -16.43 34.59 -1.85
N LYS A 100 -15.41 34.33 -2.69
CA LYS A 100 -14.10 33.81 -2.24
C LYS A 100 -13.38 34.75 -1.27
N ILE A 101 -13.37 36.06 -1.55
CA ILE A 101 -12.74 37.07 -0.67
C ILE A 101 -13.51 37.20 0.65
N ILE A 102 -14.85 37.14 0.62
CA ILE A 102 -15.69 37.16 1.83
C ILE A 102 -15.44 35.92 2.69
N GLU A 103 -15.34 34.75 2.08
CA GLU A 103 -15.04 33.49 2.78
C GLU A 103 -13.66 33.53 3.42
N ARG A 104 -12.63 34.00 2.69
CA ARG A 104 -11.28 34.17 3.24
C ARG A 104 -11.27 35.18 4.40
N LYS A 105 -12.01 36.29 4.29
CA LYS A 105 -12.15 37.26 5.40
C LYS A 105 -12.80 36.62 6.63
N LYS A 106 -13.84 35.79 6.46
CA LYS A 106 -14.49 35.08 7.58
C LYS A 106 -13.53 34.10 8.26
N GLN A 107 -12.74 33.36 7.48
CA GLN A 107 -11.72 32.45 8.01
C GLN A 107 -10.73 33.22 8.89
N VAL A 108 -10.11 34.28 8.36
CA VAL A 108 -9.16 35.12 9.11
C VAL A 108 -9.81 35.76 10.35
N GLN A 109 -11.08 36.17 10.27
CA GLN A 109 -11.80 36.77 11.40
C GLN A 109 -12.10 35.78 12.53
N MET A 110 -12.21 34.48 12.25
CA MET A 110 -12.36 33.45 13.28
C MET A 110 -11.08 33.29 14.11
N PHE A 111 -9.91 33.52 13.52
CA PHE A 111 -8.62 33.45 14.22
C PHE A 111 -8.35 34.67 15.11
N VAL A 112 -8.94 35.84 14.83
CA VAL A 112 -8.66 37.10 15.55
C VAL A 112 -9.60 37.38 16.74
N LYS A 113 -10.70 36.63 16.91
CA LYS A 113 -11.63 36.89 18.03
C LYS A 113 -11.03 36.50 19.40
N PRO A 114 -10.98 37.42 20.38
CA PRO A 114 -10.54 37.08 21.74
C PRO A 114 -11.60 36.24 22.47
N HIS A 115 -11.16 35.15 23.10
CA HIS A 115 -12.00 34.26 23.90
C HIS A 115 -12.68 35.01 25.06
N SER A 116 -14.00 35.16 25.00
CA SER A 116 -14.80 35.58 26.17
C SER A 116 -15.04 34.40 27.11
N LYS A 117 -14.28 34.41 28.23
CA LYS A 117 -14.44 33.76 29.54
C LYS A 117 -15.52 32.64 29.68
N LYS A 118 -15.06 31.38 29.82
CA LYS A 118 -15.75 30.32 30.59
C LYS A 118 -15.11 30.19 31.98
N GLN A 119 -15.94 29.98 33.00
CA GLN A 119 -15.55 29.83 34.41
C GLN A 119 -14.66 28.59 34.63
N GLN A 120 -13.59 28.73 35.43
CA GLN A 120 -12.67 27.65 35.80
C GLN A 120 -13.16 26.89 37.03
N ALA A 121 -13.20 25.56 36.94
CA ALA A 121 -13.24 24.64 38.08
C ALA A 121 -11.85 24.54 38.76
N PRO A 122 -11.76 24.19 40.05
CA PRO A 122 -10.53 24.31 40.84
C PRO A 122 -9.45 23.30 40.43
N LYS A 123 -8.18 23.72 40.52
CA LYS A 123 -7.00 22.94 40.08
C LYS A 123 -6.73 21.71 40.97
N PRO A 124 -6.38 20.55 40.40
CA PRO A 124 -5.86 19.40 41.15
C PRO A 124 -4.39 19.61 41.58
N PRO A 125 -3.91 18.87 42.60
CA PRO A 125 -2.59 19.09 43.22
C PRO A 125 -1.41 18.71 42.31
N PRO A 126 -0.22 19.29 42.54
CA PRO A 126 0.93 19.16 41.66
C PRO A 126 1.57 17.77 41.78
N ARG A 127 1.88 17.15 40.63
CA ARG A 127 2.83 16.04 40.55
C ARG A 127 4.20 16.60 40.16
N LEU A 128 5.17 16.36 41.01
CA LEU A 128 6.59 16.21 40.68
C LEU A 128 6.65 15.03 39.66
N ASP A 129 7.40 15.00 38.57
CA ASP A 129 8.81 15.29 38.36
C ASP A 129 9.04 15.62 36.88
N ASP A 130 10.03 16.47 36.60
CA ASP A 130 10.48 16.92 35.29
C ASP A 130 11.88 16.34 35.03
N SER A 131 12.03 15.43 34.05
CA SER A 131 13.31 15.17 33.35
C SER A 131 13.20 14.08 32.28
N THR A 132 12.94 14.44 31.01
CA THR A 132 13.53 13.73 29.85
C THR A 132 13.50 14.64 28.60
N PRO A 133 14.56 14.71 27.77
CA PRO A 133 14.70 15.70 26.68
C PRO A 133 13.96 15.30 25.39
N PRO A 134 13.76 16.25 24.45
CA PRO A 134 12.99 16.02 23.23
C PRO A 134 13.89 15.38 22.16
N ASN A 135 13.53 14.21 21.68
CA ASN A 135 13.99 13.72 20.37
C ASN A 135 12.95 12.75 19.82
N GLY A 136 12.40 13.08 18.66
CA GLY A 136 11.38 12.28 18.01
C GLY A 136 10.86 12.95 16.74
N VAL A 137 11.66 12.83 15.69
CA VAL A 137 11.24 12.99 14.29
C VAL A 137 9.94 12.22 14.04
N SER A 138 8.93 12.91 13.52
CA SER A 138 7.70 12.27 13.03
C SER A 138 8.01 11.44 11.79
N PRO A 139 7.68 10.14 11.74
CA PRO A 139 7.72 9.39 10.49
C PRO A 139 6.48 9.72 9.66
N SER A 140 6.71 10.27 8.47
CA SER A 140 5.75 10.26 7.37
C SER A 140 5.55 8.80 6.94
N PHE A 141 4.37 8.23 7.20
CA PHE A 141 4.02 6.88 6.75
C PHE A 141 3.59 6.93 5.29
N ASP A 142 4.41 6.38 4.40
CA ASP A 142 4.13 6.18 2.98
C ASP A 142 3.80 4.68 2.80
N LEU A 143 2.54 4.35 2.48
CA LEU A 143 2.04 2.97 2.36
C LEU A 143 2.44 2.28 1.03
N ARG A 144 3.54 2.71 0.41
CA ARG A 144 4.07 2.06 -0.80
C ARG A 144 4.98 0.89 -0.38
N PRO A 145 4.80 -0.32 -0.92
CA PRO A 145 5.74 -1.41 -0.68
C PRO A 145 7.12 -1.02 -1.23
N VAL A 146 8.16 -1.16 -0.41
CA VAL A 146 9.55 -1.05 -0.84
C VAL A 146 9.83 -2.24 -1.75
N VAL A 147 9.85 -2.01 -3.07
CA VAL A 147 10.37 -2.97 -4.05
C VAL A 147 11.88 -3.07 -3.83
N SER A 148 12.34 -4.22 -3.34
CA SER A 148 13.76 -4.56 -3.28
C SER A 148 14.35 -4.59 -4.70
N GLN A 149 14.97 -3.48 -5.12
CA GLN A 149 15.88 -3.49 -6.27
C GLN A 149 17.18 -4.20 -5.85
N GLN A 150 17.24 -5.52 -6.07
CA GLN A 150 18.52 -6.22 -6.09
C GLN A 150 19.26 -5.89 -7.38
N GLN A 151 20.40 -5.22 -7.22
CA GLN A 151 21.33 -4.91 -8.29
C GLN A 151 21.98 -6.20 -8.82
N ILE A 152 22.00 -6.27 -10.15
CA ILE A 152 22.87 -7.10 -10.99
C ILE A 152 24.32 -6.87 -10.56
N SER A 153 25.01 -7.93 -10.14
CA SER A 153 26.47 -7.92 -9.99
C SER A 153 27.09 -8.88 -11.00
N GLU A 154 27.99 -8.30 -11.81
CA GLU A 154 28.71 -8.88 -12.94
C GLU A 154 29.60 -10.08 -12.58
N GLU A 155 29.71 -10.98 -13.55
CA GLU A 155 30.61 -12.13 -13.61
C GLU A 155 32.10 -11.74 -13.48
N ARG A 156 32.87 -12.54 -12.73
CA ARG A 156 34.28 -12.82 -13.06
C ARG A 156 34.61 -14.29 -12.85
N ASP A 157 35.12 -14.85 -13.95
CA ASP A 157 35.63 -16.19 -14.21
C ASP A 157 36.75 -16.70 -13.29
N SER A 158 36.80 -18.04 -13.13
CA SER A 158 37.95 -18.96 -13.35
C SER A 158 38.03 -20.14 -12.34
N PRO A 159 38.59 -21.34 -12.69
CA PRO A 159 37.78 -22.57 -12.86
C PRO A 159 38.44 -23.85 -12.17
N PRO A 160 38.21 -25.14 -12.57
CA PRO A 160 37.64 -26.17 -11.68
C PRO A 160 38.50 -27.46 -11.51
N LYS A 161 38.04 -28.40 -10.65
CA LYS A 161 38.24 -29.89 -10.64
C LYS A 161 37.86 -30.44 -9.24
N SER A 162 37.28 -31.63 -8.99
CA SER A 162 36.86 -32.79 -9.81
C SER A 162 36.11 -33.81 -8.93
N SER A 163 35.21 -34.61 -9.55
CA SER A 163 34.89 -36.05 -9.30
C SER A 163 34.29 -36.48 -7.93
N SER A 164 33.00 -36.86 -7.86
CA SER A 164 32.42 -38.23 -8.00
C SER A 164 32.82 -39.16 -6.84
N THR A 165 31.98 -39.97 -6.16
CA THR A 165 30.74 -40.71 -6.48
C THR A 165 30.37 -41.51 -5.21
N ASN A 166 29.06 -41.82 -5.03
CA ASN A 166 28.47 -43.05 -4.44
C ASN A 166 28.80 -43.42 -2.97
N ASP A 167 27.99 -44.15 -2.20
CA ASP A 167 26.61 -44.65 -2.28
C ASP A 167 26.24 -45.06 -0.82
N GLU A 168 24.95 -44.93 -0.52
CA GLU A 168 24.08 -45.84 0.24
C GLU A 168 24.43 -46.45 1.63
N ASN A 169 23.41 -46.31 2.50
CA ASN A 169 22.73 -47.36 3.27
C ASN A 169 23.29 -47.89 4.61
N ASP A 170 22.58 -47.50 5.67
CA ASP A 170 21.63 -48.35 6.43
C ASP A 170 21.90 -48.51 7.93
N ASP A 171 20.75 -48.51 8.62
CA ASP A 171 20.44 -48.59 10.03
C ASP A 171 21.19 -49.69 10.81
N THR A 172 21.42 -49.46 12.12
CA THR A 172 20.73 -50.25 13.16
C THR A 172 21.00 -49.79 14.60
N ARG A 173 19.90 -49.84 15.37
CA ARG A 173 19.71 -49.60 16.81
C ARG A 173 20.44 -50.61 17.72
N SER A 174 20.83 -50.17 18.93
CA SER A 174 20.46 -50.72 20.26
C SER A 174 21.44 -50.22 21.35
N LYS A 175 21.02 -49.38 22.29
CA LYS A 175 20.42 -49.61 23.63
C LYS A 175 21.35 -50.21 24.71
N CYS A 176 21.59 -49.36 25.73
CA CYS A 176 21.61 -49.58 27.20
C CYS A 176 22.54 -50.68 27.78
N ASP A 177 23.39 -50.36 28.77
CA ASP A 177 23.03 -50.26 30.19
C ASP A 177 24.23 -49.95 31.12
N LEU A 178 23.88 -49.63 32.37
CA LEU A 178 24.58 -48.86 33.41
C LEU A 178 25.37 -49.71 34.45
N LYS A 179 26.26 -49.03 35.23
CA LYS A 179 26.80 -49.33 36.61
C LYS A 179 28.11 -50.18 36.72
N ASN A 180 29.08 -49.97 37.64
CA ASN A 180 29.47 -48.92 38.61
C ASN A 180 30.79 -49.37 39.34
N ILE A 181 31.58 -48.42 39.88
CA ILE A 181 32.52 -48.49 41.07
C ILE A 181 34.04 -48.78 40.90
N LYS A 182 34.82 -47.67 41.03
CA LYS A 182 36.06 -47.34 41.80
C LYS A 182 37.20 -48.36 42.05
N GLN A 183 38.45 -47.97 41.72
CA GLN A 183 39.51 -47.51 42.67
C GLN A 183 40.89 -47.20 42.00
N HIS A 184 41.48 -46.07 42.39
CA HIS A 184 42.91 -45.66 42.48
C HIS A 184 43.95 -46.01 41.40
N SER A 185 44.61 -45.00 40.81
CA SER A 185 45.98 -44.55 41.18
C SER A 185 46.53 -43.45 40.25
N PHE A 186 47.30 -42.54 40.86
CA PHE A 186 48.32 -41.59 40.37
C PHE A 186 48.77 -41.68 38.89
N ASP A 187 48.73 -40.57 38.14
CA ASP A 187 49.82 -39.58 38.01
C ASP A 187 49.64 -38.68 36.75
N THR A 188 49.83 -37.38 36.95
CA THR A 188 50.32 -36.32 36.05
C THR A 188 49.87 -36.19 34.59
N ASP A 189 49.51 -34.92 34.30
CA ASP A 189 49.73 -34.14 33.09
C ASP A 189 48.58 -33.91 32.10
N ASN A 190 48.40 -32.61 31.86
CA ASN A 190 47.70 -31.91 30.79
C ASN A 190 46.18 -31.68 30.97
N GLN A 191 45.89 -30.48 31.49
CA GLN A 191 44.64 -29.75 31.27
C GLN A 191 44.39 -29.60 29.77
N ASP A 192 43.41 -30.36 29.27
CA ASP A 192 42.72 -30.09 28.02
C ASP A 192 41.33 -29.56 28.38
N ASP A 193 41.24 -28.24 28.64
CA ASP A 193 39.98 -27.54 28.84
C ASP A 193 39.32 -27.26 27.48
N SER A 194 38.91 -28.32 26.78
CA SER A 194 37.90 -28.22 25.72
C SER A 194 36.53 -28.60 26.28
N GLN A 195 36.07 -27.85 27.29
CA GLN A 195 34.66 -27.86 27.65
C GLN A 195 33.88 -26.96 26.70
N ASP A 196 33.05 -27.61 25.89
CA ASP A 196 31.97 -27.06 25.08
C ASP A 196 31.19 -26.00 25.88
N SER A 197 31.51 -24.72 25.67
CA SER A 197 30.97 -23.61 26.46
C SER A 197 29.55 -23.20 26.03
N SER A 198 28.95 -23.99 25.13
CA SER A 198 27.61 -23.78 24.57
C SER A 198 26.48 -24.07 25.57
N GLU A 199 26.74 -24.78 26.68
CA GLU A 199 25.73 -25.09 27.71
C GLU A 199 25.37 -23.93 28.66
N SER A 200 26.01 -22.75 28.54
CA SER A 200 25.87 -21.67 29.53
C SER A 200 24.83 -20.58 29.18
N ILE A 201 24.23 -20.61 27.99
CA ILE A 201 23.30 -19.56 27.54
C ILE A 201 21.88 -19.98 27.88
N LYS A 202 21.16 -19.12 28.61
CA LYS A 202 19.73 -19.33 28.88
C LYS A 202 18.97 -19.42 27.55
N PRO A 203 18.07 -20.40 27.37
CA PRO A 203 17.24 -20.47 26.18
C PRO A 203 16.44 -19.18 26.03
N ASN A 204 16.41 -18.59 24.83
CA ASN A 204 15.75 -17.31 24.50
C ASN A 204 16.42 -16.05 25.08
N ALA A 205 17.67 -16.12 25.56
CA ALA A 205 18.39 -14.94 26.04
C ALA A 205 18.44 -13.82 24.99
N ILE A 206 18.61 -14.18 23.71
CA ILE A 206 18.63 -13.20 22.62
C ILE A 206 17.27 -12.50 22.44
N TYR A 207 16.16 -13.23 22.59
CA TYR A 207 14.82 -12.67 22.51
C TYR A 207 14.56 -11.68 23.65
N GLU A 208 14.98 -12.01 24.88
CA GLU A 208 14.87 -11.10 26.03
C GLU A 208 15.66 -9.81 25.82
N ILE A 209 16.86 -9.90 25.24
CA ILE A 209 17.69 -8.73 24.90
C ILE A 209 17.00 -7.87 23.83
N VAL A 210 16.47 -8.48 22.77
CA VAL A 210 15.72 -7.77 21.73
C VAL A 210 14.50 -7.05 22.31
N GLN A 211 13.75 -7.72 23.19
CA GLN A 211 12.60 -7.11 23.86
C GLN A 211 13.00 -5.98 24.82
N ALA A 212 14.13 -6.10 25.52
CA ALA A 212 14.64 -5.03 26.37
C ALA A 212 15.04 -3.79 25.54
N VAL A 213 15.76 -3.98 24.43
CA VAL A 213 16.10 -2.89 23.50
C VAL A 213 14.85 -2.25 22.95
N ARG A 214 13.89 -3.05 22.50
CA ARG A 214 12.61 -2.57 21.98
C ARG A 214 11.84 -1.72 22.99
N LYS A 215 11.75 -2.17 24.25
CA LYS A 215 11.03 -1.46 25.32
C LYS A 215 11.61 -0.06 25.57
N GLU A 216 12.92 0.07 25.55
CA GLU A 216 13.62 1.34 25.83
C GLU A 216 13.74 2.25 24.60
N THR A 217 13.79 1.68 23.39
CA THR A 217 14.05 2.44 22.15
C THR A 217 12.82 2.67 21.28
N GLN A 218 11.71 1.95 21.51
CA GLN A 218 10.51 1.95 20.65
C GLN A 218 10.78 1.58 19.19
N LEU A 219 11.93 0.94 18.89
CA LEU A 219 12.24 0.40 17.56
C LEU A 219 11.31 -0.77 17.20
N SER A 220 11.10 -1.03 15.91
CA SER A 220 10.41 -2.24 15.46
C SER A 220 11.13 -3.52 15.91
N HIS A 221 10.45 -4.67 15.94
CA HIS A 221 11.06 -5.95 16.33
C HIS A 221 12.27 -6.26 15.44
N GLU A 222 12.13 -6.03 14.14
CA GLU A 222 13.20 -6.20 13.16
C GLU A 222 14.34 -5.20 13.37
N MET A 223 14.03 -3.91 13.61
CA MET A 223 15.09 -2.92 13.86
C MET A 223 15.80 -3.15 15.21
N SER A 224 15.08 -3.67 16.20
CA SER A 224 15.65 -4.06 17.49
C SER A 224 16.58 -5.26 17.33
N LYS A 225 16.21 -6.23 16.48
CA LYS A 225 17.06 -7.36 16.09
C LYS A 225 18.34 -6.88 15.42
N VAL A 226 18.23 -6.02 14.39
CA VAL A 226 19.38 -5.42 13.69
C VAL A 226 20.27 -4.63 14.65
N ALA A 227 19.70 -3.87 15.58
CA ALA A 227 20.45 -3.12 16.58
C ALA A 227 21.25 -4.06 17.50
N VAL A 228 20.63 -5.13 18.00
CA VAL A 228 21.29 -6.14 18.84
C VAL A 228 22.40 -6.86 18.05
N GLU A 229 22.15 -7.27 16.81
CA GLU A 229 23.15 -7.89 15.93
C GLU A 229 24.35 -6.97 15.70
N THR A 230 24.11 -5.68 15.40
CA THR A 230 25.17 -4.69 15.18
C THR A 230 26.04 -4.52 16.42
N VAL A 231 25.42 -4.47 17.61
CA VAL A 231 26.15 -4.38 18.89
C VAL A 231 26.95 -5.65 19.15
N LEU A 232 26.37 -6.83 18.90
CA LEU A 232 27.07 -8.11 19.09
C LEU A 232 28.25 -8.28 18.12
N ILE A 233 28.10 -7.88 16.84
CA ILE A 233 29.18 -7.88 15.84
C ILE A 233 30.30 -6.94 16.29
N SER A 234 29.96 -5.73 16.74
CA SER A 234 30.94 -4.77 17.22
C SER A 234 31.70 -5.31 18.45
N LEU A 235 30.98 -5.86 19.43
CA LEU A 235 31.59 -6.45 20.63
C LEU A 235 32.50 -7.63 20.29
N ARG A 236 32.16 -8.42 19.27
CA ARG A 236 33.00 -9.52 18.78
C ARG A 236 34.37 -9.05 18.28
N GLU A 237 34.45 -7.86 17.70
CA GLU A 237 35.71 -7.28 17.19
C GLU A 237 36.59 -6.74 18.33
N PHE A 238 35.99 -6.17 19.38
CA PHE A 238 36.71 -5.56 20.50
C PHE A 238 37.14 -6.54 21.59
N LEU A 239 36.51 -7.73 21.68
CA LEU A 239 36.80 -8.68 22.75
C LEU A 239 37.98 -9.62 22.39
N PRO A 240 38.98 -9.77 23.29
CA PRO A 240 40.04 -10.75 23.11
C PRO A 240 39.46 -12.19 23.10
N GLY A 241 40.06 -13.07 22.30
CA GLY A 241 39.56 -14.43 22.07
C GLY A 241 39.37 -15.24 23.36
N GLY A 242 38.36 -16.13 23.37
CA GLY A 242 38.01 -16.98 24.52
C GLY A 242 36.51 -17.26 24.62
N ALA A 243 36.04 -17.64 25.82
CA ALA A 243 34.64 -17.97 26.11
C ALA A 243 33.65 -16.85 25.74
N ALA A 244 34.01 -15.58 25.93
CA ALA A 244 33.17 -14.43 25.59
C ALA A 244 32.86 -14.35 24.08
N ARG A 245 33.83 -14.67 23.21
CA ARG A 245 33.63 -14.69 21.75
C ARG A 245 32.76 -15.87 21.34
N SER A 246 32.94 -17.04 21.97
CA SER A 246 32.08 -18.21 21.75
C SER A 246 30.62 -17.95 22.13
N ILE A 247 30.37 -17.21 23.22
CA ILE A 247 29.02 -16.82 23.65
C ILE A 247 28.39 -15.86 22.64
N ILE A 248 29.14 -14.85 22.17
CA ILE A 248 28.65 -13.92 21.15
C ILE A 248 28.38 -14.63 19.83
N ASP A 249 29.25 -15.54 19.39
CA ASP A 249 29.03 -16.33 18.18
C ASP A 249 27.82 -17.28 18.31
N ALA A 250 27.47 -17.73 19.51
CA ALA A 250 26.23 -18.47 19.77
C ALA A 250 24.99 -17.56 19.75
N LEU A 251 25.05 -16.39 20.38
CA LEU A 251 23.97 -15.39 20.34
C LEU A 251 23.73 -14.85 18.93
N LEU A 252 24.78 -14.63 18.14
CA LEU A 252 24.67 -14.25 16.73
C LEU A 252 24.07 -15.36 15.87
N ARG A 253 24.38 -16.63 16.14
CA ARG A 253 23.72 -17.76 15.46
C ARG A 253 22.23 -17.84 15.80
N GLU A 254 21.87 -17.62 17.07
CA GLU A 254 20.47 -17.56 17.50
C GLU A 254 19.76 -16.32 16.93
N ALA A 255 20.44 -15.17 16.83
CA ALA A 255 19.90 -13.96 16.23
C ALA A 255 19.65 -14.11 14.72
N ASN A 256 20.55 -14.79 14.01
CA ASN A 256 20.38 -15.10 12.59
C ASN A 256 19.27 -16.15 12.35
N SER A 257 18.90 -16.94 13.36
CA SER A 257 17.68 -17.75 13.30
C SER A 257 16.44 -16.87 13.55
N ASN A 258 15.26 -17.28 13.09
CA ASN A 258 14.04 -16.49 13.31
C ASN A 258 13.73 -16.42 14.82
N ILE A 259 14.17 -15.32 15.46
CA ILE A 259 13.89 -15.05 16.86
C ILE A 259 12.39 -14.78 16.99
N THR A 260 11.68 -15.77 17.54
CA THR A 260 10.24 -15.71 17.73
C THR A 260 9.92 -15.86 19.20
N CYS A 261 8.84 -15.20 19.64
CA CYS A 261 8.38 -15.36 21.00
C CYS A 261 8.06 -16.84 21.31
N PRO A 262 8.57 -17.42 22.41
CA PRO A 262 8.21 -18.76 22.82
C PRO A 262 6.70 -18.86 23.05
N LYS A 263 6.04 -19.89 22.50
CA LYS A 263 4.57 -20.05 22.55
C LYS A 263 3.96 -19.91 23.95
N ASN A 264 4.67 -20.34 24.99
CA ASN A 264 4.20 -20.31 26.37
C ASN A 264 4.31 -18.93 27.03
N ALA A 265 4.95 -17.95 26.37
CA ALA A 265 5.20 -16.61 26.89
C ALA A 265 4.52 -15.49 26.06
N ILE A 266 3.81 -15.85 24.98
CA ILE A 266 3.17 -14.88 24.07
C ILE A 266 2.17 -14.00 24.83
N ASP A 267 1.29 -14.59 25.65
CA ASP A 267 0.27 -13.85 26.40
C ASP A 267 0.84 -12.84 27.42
N ALA A 268 2.05 -13.12 27.91
CA ALA A 268 2.76 -12.26 28.87
C ALA A 268 3.65 -11.22 28.19
N ALA A 269 3.78 -11.26 26.85
CA ALA A 269 4.62 -10.32 26.12
C ALA A 269 4.06 -8.88 26.22
N PRO A 270 4.91 -7.86 26.38
CA PRO A 270 4.45 -6.47 26.50
C PRO A 270 3.58 -6.02 25.32
N ASP A 271 3.97 -6.40 24.09
CA ASP A 271 3.22 -6.06 22.88
C ASP A 271 1.86 -6.78 22.81
N ALA A 272 1.77 -8.02 23.30
CA ALA A 272 0.50 -8.74 23.39
C ALA A 272 -0.47 -8.04 24.33
N LEU A 273 0.02 -7.59 25.49
CA LEU A 273 -0.79 -6.87 26.47
C LEU A 273 -1.25 -5.51 25.95
N ARG A 274 -0.37 -4.76 25.26
CA ARG A 274 -0.72 -3.48 24.61
C ARG A 274 -1.79 -3.68 23.55
N MET A 275 -1.61 -4.66 22.68
CA MET A 275 -2.56 -5.01 21.62
C MET A 275 -3.91 -5.41 22.21
N MET A 276 -3.92 -6.30 23.21
CA MET A 276 -5.15 -6.75 23.87
C MET A 276 -5.87 -5.59 24.59
N THR A 277 -5.11 -4.67 25.20
CA THR A 277 -5.68 -3.47 25.84
C THR A 277 -6.38 -2.58 24.82
N ALA A 278 -5.71 -2.29 23.69
CA ALA A 278 -6.29 -1.49 22.61
C ALA A 278 -7.52 -2.18 21.99
N LEU A 279 -7.43 -3.47 21.68
CA LEU A 279 -8.54 -4.25 21.12
C LEU A 279 -9.74 -4.33 22.06
N ASN A 280 -9.52 -4.49 23.37
CA ASN A 280 -10.60 -4.49 24.35
C ASN A 280 -11.25 -3.11 24.50
N ALA A 281 -10.47 -2.03 24.47
CA ALA A 281 -11.00 -0.67 24.50
C ALA A 281 -11.84 -0.36 23.25
N LEU A 282 -11.36 -0.76 22.07
CA LEU A 282 -12.09 -0.60 20.81
C LEU A 282 -13.33 -1.49 20.73
N SER A 283 -13.25 -2.73 21.22
CA SER A 283 -14.42 -3.62 21.32
C SER A 283 -15.48 -3.04 22.25
N LYS A 284 -15.07 -2.43 23.36
CA LYS A 284 -15.99 -1.71 24.24
C LYS A 284 -16.63 -0.51 23.53
N ALA A 285 -15.84 0.31 22.85
CA ALA A 285 -16.34 1.43 22.07
C ALA A 285 -17.34 0.98 20.98
N ALA A 286 -17.06 -0.15 20.32
CA ALA A 286 -17.95 -0.75 19.34
C ALA A 286 -19.29 -1.19 19.94
N ASN A 287 -19.26 -1.85 21.09
CA ASN A 287 -20.47 -2.26 21.81
C ASN A 287 -21.26 -1.06 22.35
N ASP A 288 -20.59 -0.01 22.82
CA ASP A 288 -21.22 1.23 23.26
C ASP A 288 -21.92 1.95 22.09
N ALA A 289 -21.30 1.95 20.90
CA ALA A 289 -21.89 2.49 19.68
C ALA A 289 -23.16 1.75 19.24
N GLN A 290 -23.25 0.44 19.49
CA GLN A 290 -24.49 -0.33 19.26
C GLN A 290 -25.63 0.06 20.22
N GLN A 291 -25.29 0.59 21.41
CA GLN A 291 -26.25 0.75 22.51
C GLN A 291 -26.76 2.20 22.71
N ARG A 292 -26.13 3.24 22.14
CA ARG A 292 -26.54 4.65 22.40
C ARG A 292 -26.33 5.62 21.23
N GLY A 293 -27.24 6.60 21.12
CA GLY A 293 -27.09 7.81 20.31
C GLY A 293 -26.49 9.02 21.05
N TRP A 294 -26.13 10.05 20.28
CA TRP A 294 -25.74 11.44 20.60
C TRP A 294 -24.53 11.70 21.54
N ALA A 295 -24.11 10.81 22.43
CA ALA A 295 -22.99 11.03 23.36
C ALA A 295 -21.58 10.71 22.78
N LEU A 296 -21.51 10.34 21.51
CA LEU A 296 -20.35 9.75 20.81
C LEU A 296 -19.26 10.75 20.37
N HIS A 297 -19.35 12.03 20.75
CA HIS A 297 -18.43 13.05 20.26
C HIS A 297 -17.29 13.40 21.24
N ASP A 298 -17.37 12.97 22.50
CA ASP A 298 -16.32 13.24 23.50
C ASP A 298 -15.24 12.14 23.59
N ASP A 299 -15.43 10.98 22.95
CA ASP A 299 -14.50 9.84 22.97
C ASP A 299 -13.57 9.77 21.75
N SER A 300 -13.74 10.67 20.77
CA SER A 300 -13.06 10.58 19.47
C SER A 300 -11.54 10.53 19.60
N HIS A 301 -10.99 11.31 20.53
CA HIS A 301 -9.54 11.35 20.76
C HIS A 301 -9.03 10.05 21.41
N ASP A 302 -9.81 9.49 22.33
CA ASP A 302 -9.46 8.23 22.99
C ASP A 302 -9.48 7.07 21.98
N ILE A 303 -10.52 6.98 21.16
CA ILE A 303 -10.63 5.97 20.10
C ILE A 303 -9.50 6.12 19.08
N GLN A 304 -9.21 7.35 18.65
CA GLN A 304 -8.09 7.63 17.75
C GLN A 304 -6.77 7.16 18.35
N THR A 305 -6.53 7.42 19.64
CA THR A 305 -5.31 6.99 20.35
C THR A 305 -5.22 5.47 20.41
N GLN A 306 -6.32 4.77 20.70
CA GLN A 306 -6.34 3.31 20.72
C GLN A 306 -6.14 2.69 19.33
N LEU A 307 -6.69 3.30 18.27
CA LEU A 307 -6.47 2.86 16.89
C LEU A 307 -5.01 3.05 16.45
N LEU A 308 -4.42 4.21 16.75
CA LEU A 308 -3.00 4.49 16.45
C LEU A 308 -2.08 3.54 17.22
N GLU A 309 -2.39 3.25 18.48
CA GLU A 309 -1.65 2.28 19.28
C GLU A 309 -1.77 0.87 18.68
N LEU A 310 -2.96 0.44 18.30
CA LEU A 310 -3.19 -0.86 17.66
C LEU A 310 -2.40 -0.98 16.35
N ILE A 311 -2.47 0.03 15.48
CA ILE A 311 -1.72 0.11 14.22
C ILE A 311 -0.22 0.01 14.51
N SER A 312 0.28 0.82 15.45
CA SER A 312 1.70 0.84 15.81
C SER A 312 2.19 -0.51 16.30
N VAL A 313 1.44 -1.19 17.18
CA VAL A 313 1.83 -2.50 17.70
C VAL A 313 1.80 -3.55 16.59
N MET A 314 0.74 -3.62 15.79
CA MET A 314 0.64 -4.62 14.71
C MET A 314 1.68 -4.44 13.60
N SER A 315 2.09 -3.20 13.30
CA SER A 315 3.13 -2.94 12.30
C SER A 315 4.54 -3.23 12.81
N ASN A 316 4.78 -3.09 14.11
CA ASN A 316 6.13 -3.09 14.65
C ASN A 316 6.47 -4.31 15.52
N ALA A 317 5.48 -5.04 16.04
CA ALA A 317 5.70 -6.19 16.92
C ALA A 317 6.11 -7.46 16.17
N ASP A 318 6.52 -8.49 16.92
CA ASP A 318 6.70 -9.84 16.38
C ASP A 318 5.38 -10.29 15.74
N VAL A 319 5.47 -10.73 14.48
CA VAL A 319 4.32 -11.19 13.68
C VAL A 319 3.59 -12.32 14.40
N ASN A 320 4.30 -13.22 15.09
CA ASN A 320 3.68 -14.34 15.82
C ASN A 320 2.81 -13.89 16.99
N ILE A 321 3.22 -12.82 17.68
CA ILE A 321 2.42 -12.23 18.76
C ILE A 321 1.13 -11.66 18.18
N SER A 322 1.24 -10.86 17.11
CA SER A 322 0.09 -10.25 16.46
C SER A 322 -0.88 -11.30 15.91
N GLN A 323 -0.38 -12.36 15.26
CA GLN A 323 -1.18 -13.49 14.79
C GLN A 323 -1.89 -14.23 15.93
N HIS A 324 -1.19 -14.48 17.04
CA HIS A 324 -1.78 -15.16 18.20
C HIS A 324 -2.92 -14.34 18.82
N VAL A 325 -2.71 -13.03 19.02
CA VAL A 325 -3.73 -12.14 19.59
C VAL A 325 -4.93 -12.00 18.63
N LEU A 326 -4.71 -11.89 17.31
CA LEU A 326 -5.79 -11.80 16.33
C LEU A 326 -6.60 -13.10 16.22
N SER A 327 -5.95 -14.26 16.23
CA SER A 327 -6.60 -15.57 16.15
C SER A 327 -7.40 -15.95 17.40
N SER A 328 -7.23 -15.19 18.50
CA SER A 328 -7.98 -15.35 19.73
C SER A 328 -9.49 -15.36 19.50
N HIS A 329 -10.17 -16.32 20.11
CA HIS A 329 -11.61 -16.51 20.01
C HIS A 329 -12.15 -16.59 18.57
N ARG A 330 -11.38 -17.13 17.60
CA ARG A 330 -11.77 -17.17 16.17
C ARG A 330 -11.97 -15.77 15.58
N TYR A 331 -10.99 -14.88 15.77
CA TYR A 331 -10.98 -13.55 15.16
C TYR A 331 -12.16 -12.67 15.59
N VAL A 332 -12.67 -12.85 16.82
CA VAL A 332 -13.76 -12.01 17.38
C VAL A 332 -13.39 -10.54 17.34
N TYR A 333 -12.16 -10.17 17.68
CA TYR A 333 -11.71 -8.78 17.62
C TYR A 333 -11.79 -8.18 16.21
N VAL A 334 -11.40 -8.94 15.18
CA VAL A 334 -11.49 -8.53 13.78
C VAL A 334 -12.96 -8.30 13.39
N THR A 335 -13.83 -9.26 13.69
CA THR A 335 -15.27 -9.13 13.37
C THR A 335 -15.96 -7.99 14.12
N THR A 336 -15.61 -7.74 15.39
CA THR A 336 -16.12 -6.60 16.16
C THR A 336 -15.65 -5.27 15.58
N LEU A 337 -14.39 -5.16 15.14
CA LEU A 337 -13.90 -3.95 14.48
C LEU A 337 -14.59 -3.72 13.13
N VAL A 338 -14.89 -4.77 12.37
CA VAL A 338 -15.70 -4.64 11.14
C VAL A 338 -17.09 -4.10 11.47
N GLN A 339 -17.76 -4.64 12.49
CA GLN A 339 -19.06 -4.10 12.93
C GLN A 339 -18.95 -2.64 13.35
N TYR A 340 -17.89 -2.27 14.06
CA TYR A 340 -17.62 -0.88 14.42
C TYR A 340 -17.46 0.02 13.20
N TYR A 341 -16.71 -0.42 12.19
CA TYR A 341 -16.54 0.31 10.93
C TYR A 341 -17.88 0.58 10.19
N GLN A 342 -18.87 -0.31 10.33
CA GLN A 342 -20.20 -0.12 9.74
C GLN A 342 -21.02 0.97 10.44
N MET A 343 -20.82 1.15 11.75
CA MET A 343 -21.55 2.15 12.54
C MET A 343 -20.83 3.49 12.59
N GLU A 344 -19.51 3.49 12.42
CA GLU A 344 -18.70 4.70 12.50
C GLU A 344 -18.90 5.59 11.27
N THR A 345 -19.27 6.85 11.51
CA THR A 345 -19.56 7.83 10.45
C THR A 345 -18.41 8.83 10.24
N ARG A 346 -17.51 8.96 11.23
CA ARG A 346 -16.41 9.93 11.20
C ARG A 346 -15.26 9.38 10.36
N TRP A 347 -14.98 10.08 9.26
CA TRP A 347 -13.91 9.67 8.33
C TRP A 347 -12.53 9.47 8.97
N PRO A 348 -12.02 10.32 9.87
CA PRO A 348 -10.69 10.11 10.45
C PRO A 348 -10.54 8.76 11.17
N LEU A 349 -11.60 8.30 11.85
CA LEU A 349 -11.61 7.01 12.53
C LEU A 349 -11.78 5.86 11.55
N ARG A 350 -12.66 6.02 10.53
CA ARG A 350 -12.79 5.05 9.44
C ARG A 350 -11.47 4.86 8.70
N GLN A 351 -10.74 5.94 8.43
CA GLN A 351 -9.43 5.88 7.77
C GLN A 351 -8.42 5.07 8.59
N LEU A 352 -8.37 5.27 9.91
CA LEU A 352 -7.52 4.48 10.79
C LEU A 352 -7.96 3.01 10.88
N LEU A 353 -9.27 2.73 10.88
CA LEU A 353 -9.78 1.36 10.79
C LEU A 353 -9.36 0.68 9.48
N LEU A 354 -9.44 1.39 8.34
CA LEU A 354 -8.97 0.87 7.05
C LEU A 354 -7.48 0.54 7.09
N GLN A 355 -6.66 1.39 7.71
CA GLN A 355 -5.23 1.13 7.89
C GLN A 355 -4.98 -0.08 8.81
N ALA A 356 -5.71 -0.20 9.92
CA ALA A 356 -5.62 -1.34 10.82
C ALA A 356 -5.98 -2.65 10.10
N PHE A 357 -7.05 -2.66 9.30
CA PHE A 357 -7.42 -3.82 8.48
C PHE A 357 -6.36 -4.15 7.42
N GLY A 358 -5.76 -3.15 6.79
CA GLY A 358 -4.68 -3.36 5.82
C GLY A 358 -3.47 -4.08 6.45
N ILE A 359 -3.09 -3.69 7.66
CA ILE A 359 -2.03 -4.39 8.41
C ILE A 359 -2.44 -5.82 8.76
N MET A 360 -3.69 -6.03 9.21
CA MET A 360 -4.22 -7.37 9.47
C MET A 360 -4.18 -8.28 8.23
N CYS A 361 -4.49 -7.75 7.04
CA CYS A 361 -4.36 -8.48 5.78
C CYS A 361 -2.92 -8.93 5.51
N GLY A 362 -1.91 -8.13 5.89
CA GLY A 362 -0.50 -8.48 5.72
C GLY A 362 0.02 -9.50 6.74
N LEU A 363 -0.55 -9.52 7.96
CA LEU A 363 -0.10 -10.40 9.03
C LEU A 363 -0.45 -11.88 8.80
N GLU A 364 -1.67 -12.18 8.35
CA GLU A 364 -2.10 -13.57 8.18
C GLU A 364 -3.21 -13.74 7.13
N ARG A 365 -3.10 -14.81 6.32
CA ARG A 365 -4.14 -15.20 5.36
C ARG A 365 -5.50 -15.42 6.03
N THR A 366 -5.56 -16.04 7.21
CA THR A 366 -6.84 -16.32 7.88
C THR A 366 -7.56 -15.03 8.30
N ALA A 367 -6.81 -14.00 8.71
CA ALA A 367 -7.37 -12.69 9.01
C ALA A 367 -7.91 -12.02 7.73
N LEU A 368 -7.15 -12.07 6.63
CA LEU A 368 -7.59 -11.60 5.31
C LEU A 368 -8.88 -12.30 4.87
N ALA A 369 -8.94 -13.63 4.96
CA ALA A 369 -10.13 -14.40 4.61
C ALA A 369 -11.33 -14.05 5.52
N THR A 370 -11.09 -13.81 6.81
CA THR A 370 -12.13 -13.37 7.75
C THR A 370 -12.68 -12.00 7.35
N LEU A 371 -11.82 -11.07 6.94
CA LEU A 371 -12.21 -9.75 6.43
C LEU A 371 -13.00 -9.87 5.11
N ALA A 372 -12.55 -10.72 4.18
CA ALA A 372 -13.21 -10.94 2.89
C ALA A 372 -14.62 -11.55 3.02
N LEU A 373 -14.82 -12.43 3.99
CA LEU A 373 -16.12 -13.07 4.25
C LEU A 373 -17.05 -12.24 5.15
N SER A 374 -16.53 -11.18 5.78
CA SER A 374 -17.30 -10.26 6.62
C SER A 374 -18.09 -9.26 5.77
N SER A 375 -18.94 -8.44 6.39
CA SER A 375 -19.64 -7.35 5.69
C SER A 375 -18.74 -6.21 5.19
N LEU A 376 -17.44 -6.24 5.49
CA LEU A 376 -16.49 -5.17 5.18
C LEU A 376 -16.41 -4.84 3.67
N PRO A 377 -16.25 -5.80 2.73
CA PRO A 377 -16.15 -5.45 1.31
C PRO A 377 -17.38 -4.72 0.78
N ALA A 378 -18.57 -5.18 1.19
CA ALA A 378 -19.83 -4.57 0.81
C ALA A 378 -20.01 -3.16 1.40
N GLU A 379 -19.54 -2.95 2.64
CA GLU A 379 -19.53 -1.64 3.29
C GLU A 379 -18.60 -0.65 2.60
N ILE A 380 -17.38 -1.09 2.23
CA ILE A 380 -16.42 -0.27 1.50
C ILE A 380 -16.98 0.11 0.13
N ALA A 381 -17.54 -0.85 -0.61
CA ALA A 381 -18.14 -0.59 -1.91
C ALA A 381 -19.28 0.45 -1.84
N ARG A 382 -20.12 0.37 -0.81
CA ARG A 382 -21.19 1.35 -0.56
C ARG A 382 -20.61 2.74 -0.26
N ASP A 383 -19.63 2.83 0.64
CA ASP A 383 -19.01 4.11 1.02
C ASP A 383 -18.31 4.80 -0.16
N MET A 384 -17.68 4.03 -1.04
CA MET A 384 -17.08 4.54 -2.28
C MET A 384 -18.13 5.14 -3.22
N ARG A 385 -19.25 4.45 -3.42
CA ARG A 385 -20.34 4.91 -4.29
C ARG A 385 -21.05 6.14 -3.73
N ASP A 386 -21.20 6.23 -2.42
CA ASP A 386 -21.83 7.38 -1.76
C ASP A 386 -20.94 8.64 -1.80
N ASN A 387 -19.61 8.48 -1.92
CA ASN A 387 -18.64 9.58 -1.87
C ASN A 387 -17.68 9.61 -3.09
N PRO A 388 -18.18 9.73 -4.33
CA PRO A 388 -17.39 9.54 -5.55
C PRO A 388 -16.39 10.66 -5.86
N ARG A 389 -16.46 11.80 -5.16
CA ARG A 389 -15.54 12.95 -5.34
C ARG A 389 -14.47 13.03 -4.25
N ALA A 390 -14.56 12.20 -3.22
CA ALA A 390 -13.68 12.25 -2.07
C ALA A 390 -12.44 11.37 -2.32
N VAL A 391 -11.46 11.89 -3.05
CA VAL A 391 -10.26 11.14 -3.51
C VAL A 391 -9.57 10.43 -2.37
N SER A 392 -9.25 11.11 -1.25
CA SER A 392 -8.63 10.46 -0.10
C SER A 392 -9.45 9.28 0.43
N ARG A 393 -10.79 9.33 0.37
CA ARG A 393 -11.63 8.22 0.79
C ARG A 393 -11.56 7.07 -0.19
N LEU A 394 -11.74 7.37 -1.47
CA LEU A 394 -11.66 6.40 -2.54
C LEU A 394 -10.31 5.70 -2.55
N SER A 395 -9.20 6.41 -2.33
CA SER A 395 -7.86 5.82 -2.36
C SER A 395 -7.65 4.79 -1.24
N HIS A 396 -8.00 5.11 0.00
CA HIS A 396 -7.86 4.19 1.13
C HIS A 396 -8.82 2.99 1.00
N SER A 397 -10.04 3.25 0.57
CA SER A 397 -11.07 2.23 0.36
C SER A 397 -10.69 1.29 -0.78
N ALA A 398 -10.24 1.81 -1.92
CA ALA A 398 -9.80 1.01 -3.06
C ALA A 398 -8.58 0.16 -2.70
N LEU A 399 -7.57 0.76 -2.04
CA LEU A 399 -6.38 0.03 -1.59
C LEU A 399 -6.74 -1.14 -0.68
N LEU A 400 -7.55 -0.91 0.36
CA LEU A 400 -7.94 -2.00 1.26
C LEU A 400 -8.78 -3.06 0.54
N LEU A 401 -9.72 -2.66 -0.31
CA LEU A 401 -10.53 -3.62 -1.04
C LEU A 401 -9.67 -4.46 -2.01
N SER A 402 -8.66 -3.87 -2.65
CA SER A 402 -7.66 -4.62 -3.44
C SER A 402 -6.89 -5.62 -2.58
N MET A 403 -6.47 -5.23 -1.37
CA MET A 403 -5.78 -6.11 -0.42
C MET A 403 -6.66 -7.27 0.03
N VAL A 404 -7.93 -7.03 0.32
CA VAL A 404 -8.88 -8.07 0.77
C VAL A 404 -9.20 -9.06 -0.35
N LEU A 405 -9.26 -8.60 -1.60
CA LEU A 405 -9.57 -9.44 -2.76
C LEU A 405 -8.32 -10.08 -3.40
N SER A 406 -7.12 -9.80 -2.88
CA SER A 406 -5.86 -10.19 -3.52
C SER A 406 -5.67 -11.70 -3.66
N MET A 407 -6.29 -12.50 -2.79
CA MET A 407 -6.17 -13.96 -2.79
C MET A 407 -7.06 -14.65 -3.83
N GLY A 408 -8.01 -13.94 -4.44
CA GLY A 408 -8.95 -14.52 -5.40
C GLY A 408 -9.98 -15.49 -4.80
N ASP A 409 -10.16 -15.49 -3.48
CA ASP A 409 -11.18 -16.30 -2.82
C ASP A 409 -12.60 -15.80 -3.20
N LYS A 410 -13.55 -16.74 -3.39
CA LYS A 410 -14.92 -16.41 -3.80
C LYS A 410 -15.68 -15.69 -2.68
N LEU A 411 -16.23 -14.52 -3.00
CA LEU A 411 -17.08 -13.78 -2.05
C LEU A 411 -18.46 -14.44 -1.87
N PRO A 412 -19.11 -14.23 -0.71
CA PRO A 412 -20.49 -14.64 -0.50
C PRO A 412 -21.44 -13.95 -1.47
N VAL A 413 -22.46 -14.67 -1.95
CA VAL A 413 -23.40 -14.14 -2.98
C VAL A 413 -24.11 -12.85 -2.53
N THR A 414 -24.34 -12.69 -1.23
CA THR A 414 -24.95 -11.48 -0.64
C THR A 414 -24.13 -10.22 -0.87
N HIS A 415 -22.81 -10.34 -1.09
CA HIS A 415 -21.94 -9.20 -1.32
C HIS A 415 -22.20 -8.55 -2.68
N PHE A 416 -22.67 -9.31 -3.67
CA PHE A 416 -22.97 -8.80 -5.02
C PHE A 416 -24.19 -7.88 -5.07
N GLU A 417 -24.93 -7.69 -3.97
CA GLU A 417 -25.89 -6.59 -3.85
C GLU A 417 -25.19 -5.23 -3.91
N GLN A 418 -24.00 -5.12 -3.32
CA GLN A 418 -23.20 -3.88 -3.31
C GLN A 418 -22.02 -3.94 -4.28
N LEU A 419 -21.38 -5.10 -4.41
CA LEU A 419 -20.25 -5.38 -5.30
C LEU A 419 -20.69 -5.97 -6.64
N GLY A 420 -21.90 -5.66 -7.09
CA GLY A 420 -22.48 -6.19 -8.32
C GLY A 420 -22.08 -5.42 -9.58
N LEU A 421 -22.93 -5.53 -10.61
CA LEU A 421 -22.73 -4.88 -11.92
C LEU A 421 -22.55 -3.36 -11.78
N GLU A 422 -23.37 -2.70 -10.96
CA GLU A 422 -23.32 -1.25 -10.74
C GLU A 422 -21.97 -0.80 -10.16
N PHE A 423 -21.37 -1.60 -9.30
CA PHE A 423 -20.07 -1.28 -8.71
C PHE A 423 -18.95 -1.43 -9.72
N ALA A 424 -18.95 -2.49 -10.52
CA ALA A 424 -17.97 -2.63 -11.60
C ALA A 424 -18.09 -1.51 -12.65
N GLN A 425 -19.32 -1.09 -12.99
CA GLN A 425 -19.57 0.06 -13.86
C GLN A 425 -19.04 1.36 -13.25
N PHE A 426 -19.28 1.59 -11.95
CA PHE A 426 -18.77 2.73 -11.20
C PHE A 426 -17.23 2.80 -11.21
N LEU A 427 -16.55 1.67 -10.98
CA LEU A 427 -15.09 1.62 -11.04
C LEU A 427 -14.56 1.93 -12.44
N LEU A 428 -15.18 1.36 -13.48
CA LEU A 428 -14.80 1.63 -14.87
C LEU A 428 -15.10 3.09 -15.27
N GLU A 429 -16.14 3.71 -14.71
CA GLU A 429 -16.47 5.11 -14.97
C GLU A 429 -15.40 6.06 -14.41
N LEU A 430 -15.07 5.95 -13.12
CA LEU A 430 -14.04 6.81 -12.51
C LEU A 430 -12.62 6.50 -12.97
N LEU A 431 -12.38 5.34 -13.57
CA LEU A 431 -11.11 5.02 -14.22
C LEU A 431 -10.95 5.80 -15.53
N GLU A 432 -12.02 5.88 -16.33
CA GLU A 432 -12.00 6.60 -17.62
C GLU A 432 -12.19 8.12 -17.46
N ASP A 433 -13.01 8.54 -16.48
CA ASP A 433 -13.31 9.94 -16.17
C ASP A 433 -13.09 10.19 -14.65
N PRO A 434 -11.82 10.32 -14.22
CA PRO A 434 -11.51 10.53 -12.80
C PRO A 434 -12.05 11.88 -12.30
N PRO A 435 -12.34 12.00 -11.00
CA PRO A 435 -12.91 13.23 -10.45
C PRO A 435 -11.90 14.38 -10.54
N GLU A 436 -12.37 15.61 -10.78
CA GLU A 436 -11.50 16.81 -10.88
C GLU A 436 -10.64 17.07 -9.63
N THR A 437 -11.02 16.47 -8.50
CA THR A 437 -10.28 16.53 -7.23
C THR A 437 -9.05 15.61 -7.21
N ASP A 438 -8.89 14.71 -8.18
CA ASP A 438 -7.73 13.80 -8.31
C ASP A 438 -6.57 14.49 -9.01
N VAL A 439 -5.95 15.44 -8.32
CA VAL A 439 -4.83 16.25 -8.85
C VAL A 439 -3.59 15.39 -9.13
N ASP A 440 -3.41 14.30 -8.38
CA ASP A 440 -2.25 13.42 -8.48
C ASP A 440 -2.47 12.22 -9.42
N GLU A 441 -3.63 12.15 -10.10
CA GLU A 441 -4.01 11.08 -11.04
C GLU A 441 -3.89 9.65 -10.45
N GLN A 442 -4.19 9.50 -9.16
CA GLN A 442 -4.01 8.24 -8.43
C GLN A 442 -5.19 7.27 -8.60
N ILE A 443 -6.40 7.79 -8.84
CA ILE A 443 -7.62 6.98 -8.90
C ILE A 443 -7.55 5.94 -10.02
N PRO A 444 -7.14 6.27 -11.25
CA PRO A 444 -7.09 5.28 -12.33
C PRO A 444 -6.17 4.09 -12.02
N ASP A 445 -5.03 4.29 -11.34
CA ASP A 445 -4.10 3.21 -10.97
C ASP A 445 -4.65 2.33 -9.84
N LEU A 446 -5.22 2.95 -8.81
CA LEU A 446 -5.84 2.24 -7.69
C LEU A 446 -7.04 1.43 -8.16
N PHE A 447 -7.87 1.99 -9.04
CA PHE A 447 -9.05 1.32 -9.56
C PHE A 447 -8.68 0.22 -10.55
N SER A 448 -7.62 0.39 -11.34
CA SER A 448 -7.06 -0.69 -12.17
C SER A 448 -6.63 -1.88 -11.31
N THR A 449 -5.93 -1.61 -10.21
CA THR A 449 -5.49 -2.64 -9.25
C THR A 449 -6.69 -3.32 -8.57
N LEU A 450 -7.72 -2.55 -8.21
CA LEU A 450 -8.95 -3.08 -7.64
C LEU A 450 -9.72 -3.96 -8.63
N LEU A 451 -9.83 -3.55 -9.90
CA LEU A 451 -10.48 -4.35 -10.94
C LEU A 451 -9.74 -5.66 -11.20
N LEU A 452 -8.40 -5.64 -11.19
CA LEU A 452 -7.58 -6.84 -11.27
C LEU A 452 -7.84 -7.80 -10.10
N ALA A 453 -7.86 -7.28 -8.87
CA ALA A 453 -8.12 -8.08 -7.67
C ALA A 453 -9.56 -8.62 -7.66
N TYR A 454 -10.54 -7.78 -7.99
CA TYR A 454 -11.95 -8.15 -8.10
C TYR A 454 -12.16 -9.23 -9.17
N ASN A 455 -11.39 -9.21 -10.26
CA ASN A 455 -11.50 -10.21 -11.30
C ASN A 455 -11.05 -11.61 -10.84
N LEU A 456 -10.06 -11.72 -9.96
CA LEU A 456 -9.44 -13.00 -9.58
C LEU A 456 -10.46 -14.06 -9.10
N GLN A 457 -11.53 -13.64 -8.42
CA GLN A 457 -12.54 -14.54 -7.86
C GLN A 457 -13.39 -15.29 -8.91
N PHE A 458 -13.42 -14.83 -10.16
CA PHE A 458 -14.25 -15.41 -11.21
C PHE A 458 -13.50 -16.50 -11.98
N GLU A 459 -13.84 -17.77 -11.76
CA GLU A 459 -13.23 -18.89 -12.50
C GLU A 459 -13.77 -19.01 -13.92
N ASN A 460 -15.08 -18.76 -14.11
CA ASN A 460 -15.74 -18.89 -15.40
C ASN A 460 -15.91 -17.50 -16.04
N PRO A 461 -15.38 -17.28 -17.25
CA PRO A 461 -15.56 -16.01 -17.94
C PRO A 461 -17.03 -15.65 -18.17
N PHE A 462 -17.96 -16.59 -18.29
CA PHE A 462 -19.39 -16.29 -18.56
C PHE A 462 -20.14 -15.70 -17.36
N ASP A 463 -19.74 -16.06 -16.13
CA ASP A 463 -20.37 -15.56 -14.90
C ASP A 463 -19.67 -14.30 -14.36
N ASN A 464 -18.68 -13.79 -15.11
CA ASN A 464 -17.84 -12.69 -14.70
C ASN A 464 -18.59 -11.34 -14.79
N ILE A 465 -18.87 -10.77 -13.62
CA ILE A 465 -19.60 -9.51 -13.47
C ILE A 465 -18.82 -8.33 -14.06
N LEU A 466 -17.48 -8.35 -13.95
CA LEU A 466 -16.64 -7.30 -14.54
C LEU A 466 -16.74 -7.30 -16.06
N LEU A 467 -16.68 -8.46 -16.70
CA LEU A 467 -16.87 -8.56 -18.15
C LEU A 467 -18.27 -8.11 -18.57
N ASN A 468 -19.30 -8.47 -17.80
CA ASN A 468 -20.66 -8.01 -18.06
C ASN A 468 -20.77 -6.48 -17.97
N ALA A 469 -20.09 -5.84 -17.01
CA ALA A 469 -20.02 -4.38 -16.92
C ALA A 469 -19.30 -3.76 -18.12
N LEU A 470 -18.17 -4.35 -18.54
CA LEU A 470 -17.40 -3.87 -19.68
C LEU A 470 -18.18 -3.96 -21.00
N GLU A 471 -19.00 -5.00 -21.19
CA GLU A 471 -19.87 -5.14 -22.36
C GLU A 471 -20.97 -4.07 -22.47
N THR A 472 -21.33 -3.42 -21.35
CA THR A 472 -22.33 -2.33 -21.34
C THR A 472 -21.73 -0.96 -21.67
N ARG A 473 -20.40 -0.85 -21.75
CA ARG A 473 -19.71 0.41 -22.06
C ARG A 473 -19.40 0.50 -23.54
N ASP A 474 -19.45 1.73 -24.06
CA ASP A 474 -19.07 2.02 -25.45
C ASP A 474 -17.56 2.15 -25.63
N MET A 475 -16.86 2.74 -24.65
CA MET A 475 -15.40 2.92 -24.67
C MET A 475 -14.77 2.67 -23.29
N ALA A 476 -13.66 1.94 -23.29
CA ALA A 476 -12.83 1.63 -22.12
C ALA A 476 -11.33 1.79 -22.45
N LYS A 477 -10.98 2.95 -23.02
CA LYS A 477 -9.65 3.20 -23.59
C LYS A 477 -8.56 3.19 -22.52
N THR A 478 -8.72 3.98 -21.46
CA THR A 478 -7.73 4.12 -20.39
C THR A 478 -7.50 2.79 -19.68
N PHE A 479 -8.58 2.05 -19.45
CA PHE A 479 -8.52 0.71 -18.88
C PHE A 479 -7.72 -0.26 -19.77
N CYS A 480 -8.04 -0.34 -21.05
CA CYS A 480 -7.34 -1.21 -22.00
C CYS A 480 -5.85 -0.86 -22.13
N GLU A 481 -5.52 0.44 -22.23
CA GLU A 481 -4.12 0.91 -22.29
C GLU A 481 -3.34 0.54 -21.02
N LYS A 482 -3.94 0.72 -19.83
CA LYS A 482 -3.30 0.36 -18.55
C LYS A 482 -3.12 -1.15 -18.41
N VAL A 483 -4.12 -1.95 -18.79
CA VAL A 483 -4.01 -3.42 -18.76
C VAL A 483 -2.87 -3.91 -19.66
N LEU A 484 -2.71 -3.33 -20.86
CA LEU A 484 -1.59 -3.65 -21.74
C LEU A 484 -0.24 -3.16 -21.22
N LEU A 485 -0.20 -1.99 -20.59
CA LEU A 485 1.01 -1.48 -19.94
C LEU A 485 1.49 -2.43 -18.85
N LEU A 486 0.58 -2.90 -17.99
CA LEU A 486 0.88 -3.87 -16.93
C LEU A 486 1.32 -5.21 -17.50
N LEU A 487 0.64 -5.69 -18.56
CA LEU A 487 1.02 -6.91 -19.26
C LEU A 487 2.45 -6.82 -19.82
N ASN A 488 2.83 -5.66 -20.36
CA ASN A 488 4.18 -5.45 -20.90
C ASN A 488 5.26 -5.39 -19.81
N ARG A 489 4.93 -4.86 -18.63
CA ARG A 489 5.85 -4.79 -17.48
C ARG A 489 6.04 -6.11 -16.75
N GLU A 490 5.12 -7.08 -16.95
CA GLU A 490 5.12 -8.37 -16.23
C GLU A 490 5.00 -8.19 -14.71
N GLU A 491 4.48 -7.05 -14.27
CA GLU A 491 4.26 -6.72 -12.86
C GLU A 491 2.83 -7.12 -12.47
N ASP A 492 2.67 -7.77 -11.31
CA ASP A 492 1.36 -8.04 -10.71
C ASP A 492 1.09 -7.05 -9.57
N PRO A 493 0.32 -5.98 -9.79
CA PRO A 493 0.04 -4.99 -8.75
C PRO A 493 -0.86 -5.54 -7.62
N VAL A 494 -1.52 -6.69 -7.84
CA VAL A 494 -2.39 -7.33 -6.84
C VAL A 494 -1.61 -8.24 -5.89
N ARG A 495 -0.39 -8.67 -6.27
CA ARG A 495 0.49 -9.49 -5.44
C ARG A 495 1.16 -8.63 -4.35
N ILE A 496 0.35 -8.12 -3.42
CA ILE A 496 0.78 -7.26 -2.30
C ILE A 496 1.37 -8.10 -1.16
N PHE A 497 0.90 -9.34 -0.98
CA PHE A 497 1.29 -10.23 0.10
C PHE A 497 1.90 -11.53 -0.41
N GLU A 498 2.79 -12.11 0.41
CA GLU A 498 3.45 -13.39 0.16
C GLU A 498 2.68 -14.57 0.80
N HIS A 499 1.36 -14.49 0.85
CA HIS A 499 0.52 -15.57 1.38
C HIS A 499 0.51 -16.78 0.44
N GLU A 500 0.43 -17.97 1.04
CA GLU A 500 0.36 -19.27 0.36
C GLU A 500 -1.02 -19.95 0.47
N PRO A 501 -1.44 -20.76 -0.51
CA PRO A 501 -0.96 -20.79 -1.90
C PRO A 501 -1.07 -19.43 -2.62
N ALA A 502 -0.08 -19.14 -3.47
CA ALA A 502 -0.10 -17.97 -4.31
C ALA A 502 -1.28 -17.97 -5.32
N PRO A 503 -2.13 -16.92 -5.36
CA PRO A 503 -3.06 -16.68 -6.47
C PRO A 503 -2.37 -16.67 -7.84
N THR A 504 -3.16 -16.98 -8.87
CA THR A 504 -2.77 -16.79 -10.27
C THR A 504 -2.47 -15.33 -10.57
N HIS A 505 -1.54 -15.07 -11.48
CA HIS A 505 -1.18 -13.71 -11.90
C HIS A 505 -2.41 -12.93 -12.38
N SER A 506 -2.73 -11.82 -11.71
CA SER A 506 -3.99 -11.09 -11.88
C SER A 506 -4.14 -10.48 -13.28
N VAL A 507 -3.08 -9.86 -13.79
CA VAL A 507 -3.03 -9.26 -15.13
C VAL A 507 -3.22 -10.32 -16.21
N LEU A 508 -2.44 -11.42 -16.17
CA LEU A 508 -2.56 -12.50 -17.16
C LEU A 508 -3.96 -13.11 -17.14
N LYS A 509 -4.50 -13.34 -15.95
CA LYS A 509 -5.88 -13.85 -15.76
C LYS A 509 -6.91 -12.89 -16.36
N LEU A 510 -6.83 -11.59 -16.07
CA LEU A 510 -7.73 -10.59 -16.62
C LEU A 510 -7.62 -10.50 -18.15
N VAL A 511 -6.42 -10.52 -18.71
CA VAL A 511 -6.23 -10.46 -20.17
C VAL A 511 -6.82 -11.69 -20.86
N ILE A 512 -6.65 -12.89 -20.29
CA ILE A 512 -7.31 -14.10 -20.78
C ILE A 512 -8.83 -13.92 -20.81
N ASP A 513 -9.41 -13.40 -19.73
CA ASP A 513 -10.84 -13.16 -19.62
C ASP A 513 -11.35 -12.12 -20.62
N LEU A 514 -10.61 -11.01 -20.80
CA LEU A 514 -10.96 -9.94 -21.73
C LEU A 514 -10.97 -10.43 -23.18
N PHE A 515 -10.01 -11.27 -23.58
CA PHE A 515 -9.97 -11.88 -24.91
C PHE A 515 -10.79 -13.17 -25.01
N SER A 516 -11.53 -13.57 -23.98
CA SER A 516 -12.39 -14.76 -24.03
C SER A 516 -13.72 -14.51 -24.74
N ARG A 517 -14.23 -13.27 -24.72
CA ARG A 517 -15.48 -12.85 -25.38
C ARG A 517 -15.20 -11.81 -26.46
N LYS A 518 -15.98 -11.86 -27.54
CA LYS A 518 -15.85 -10.92 -28.67
C LYS A 518 -16.09 -9.47 -28.26
N LYS A 519 -17.20 -9.18 -27.58
CA LYS A 519 -17.56 -7.80 -27.19
C LYS A 519 -16.52 -7.15 -26.27
N THR A 520 -15.88 -7.92 -25.39
CA THR A 520 -14.82 -7.39 -24.51
C THR A 520 -13.51 -7.21 -25.26
N ALA A 521 -13.21 -8.10 -26.22
CA ALA A 521 -12.07 -7.95 -27.12
C ALA A 521 -12.20 -6.75 -28.08
N ASP A 522 -13.42 -6.41 -28.49
CA ASP A 522 -13.72 -5.28 -29.39
C ASP A 522 -13.35 -3.90 -28.79
N HIS A 523 -13.12 -3.81 -27.47
CA HIS A 523 -12.59 -2.59 -26.82
C HIS A 523 -11.12 -2.32 -27.14
N PHE A 524 -10.37 -3.33 -27.56
CA PHE A 524 -8.97 -3.16 -27.97
C PHE A 524 -8.90 -2.75 -29.44
N TYR A 525 -8.28 -1.61 -29.74
CA TYR A 525 -8.06 -1.20 -31.12
C TYR A 525 -7.07 -2.14 -31.81
N THR A 526 -7.05 -2.14 -33.16
CA THR A 526 -6.15 -3.01 -33.93
C THR A 526 -4.67 -2.83 -33.56
N ASN A 527 -4.26 -1.61 -33.17
CA ASN A 527 -2.88 -1.37 -32.70
C ASN A 527 -2.63 -1.99 -31.32
N ASP A 528 -3.59 -1.91 -30.41
CA ASP A 528 -3.52 -2.50 -29.07
C ASP A 528 -3.43 -4.03 -29.17
N VAL A 529 -4.20 -4.63 -30.07
CA VAL A 529 -4.14 -6.07 -30.37
C VAL A 529 -2.76 -6.45 -30.92
N LYS A 530 -2.18 -5.65 -31.82
CA LYS A 530 -0.81 -5.89 -32.32
C LYS A 530 0.22 -5.81 -31.20
N VAL A 531 0.10 -4.85 -30.29
CA VAL A 531 0.96 -4.73 -29.10
C VAL A 531 0.81 -5.95 -28.20
N ALA A 532 -0.42 -6.43 -27.95
CA ALA A 532 -0.65 -7.65 -27.19
C ALA A 532 0.04 -8.87 -27.84
N ILE A 533 -0.05 -9.01 -29.17
CA ILE A 533 0.65 -10.06 -29.92
C ILE A 533 2.18 -9.91 -29.80
N ASP A 534 2.72 -8.70 -29.92
CA ASP A 534 4.15 -8.45 -29.77
C ASP A 534 4.66 -8.84 -28.38
N ILE A 535 3.90 -8.54 -27.32
CA ILE A 535 4.20 -8.98 -25.96
C ILE A 535 4.17 -10.50 -25.90
N VAL A 536 3.09 -11.14 -26.35
CA VAL A 536 2.97 -12.61 -26.33
C VAL A 536 4.12 -13.28 -27.08
N VAL A 537 4.49 -12.81 -28.28
CA VAL A 537 5.61 -13.38 -29.05
C VAL A 537 6.93 -13.27 -28.30
N ARG A 538 7.22 -12.11 -27.72
CA ARG A 538 8.41 -11.89 -26.89
C ARG A 538 8.44 -12.87 -25.72
N GLN A 539 7.33 -12.97 -24.98
CA GLN A 539 7.23 -13.84 -23.81
C GLN A 539 7.34 -15.32 -24.17
N LEU A 540 6.69 -15.76 -25.24
CA LEU A 540 6.80 -17.13 -25.70
C LEU A 540 8.22 -17.47 -26.17
N ALA A 541 9.01 -16.49 -26.61
CA ALA A 541 10.42 -16.66 -26.96
C ALA A 541 11.34 -16.68 -25.73
N ASP A 542 11.10 -15.84 -24.73
CA ASP A 542 11.97 -15.69 -23.56
C ASP A 542 11.75 -16.75 -22.48
N LEU A 543 10.50 -17.22 -22.30
CA LEU A 543 10.15 -18.16 -21.24
C LEU A 543 10.64 -19.58 -21.52
N SER A 544 11.12 -20.26 -20.47
CA SER A 544 11.59 -21.65 -20.47
C SER A 544 10.46 -22.67 -20.28
N PRO A 545 10.67 -23.96 -20.64
CA PRO A 545 9.68 -25.01 -20.45
C PRO A 545 9.38 -25.26 -18.98
N GLY A 546 8.09 -25.36 -18.62
CA GLY A 546 7.62 -25.54 -17.25
C GLY A 546 7.22 -24.26 -16.50
N ASP A 547 7.44 -23.08 -17.08
CA ASP A 547 6.87 -21.84 -16.54
C ASP A 547 5.37 -21.77 -16.85
N THR A 548 4.54 -21.68 -15.81
CA THR A 548 3.07 -21.64 -15.93
C THR A 548 2.56 -20.41 -16.69
N ARG A 549 3.35 -19.31 -16.74
CA ARG A 549 3.01 -18.10 -17.49
C ARG A 549 2.96 -18.37 -19.00
N ARG A 550 3.78 -19.29 -19.50
CA ARG A 550 3.80 -19.63 -20.93
C ARG A 550 2.44 -20.17 -21.39
N GLN A 551 1.80 -20.99 -20.57
CA GLN A 551 0.43 -21.48 -20.83
C GLN A 551 -0.59 -20.33 -20.84
N GLN A 552 -0.42 -19.35 -19.96
CA GLN A 552 -1.31 -18.19 -19.88
C GLN A 552 -1.17 -17.32 -21.15
N TYR A 553 0.07 -17.05 -21.61
CA TYR A 553 0.30 -16.33 -22.86
C TYR A 553 -0.25 -17.07 -24.10
N LEU A 554 -0.16 -18.41 -24.14
CA LEU A 554 -0.81 -19.21 -25.18
C LEU A 554 -2.34 -19.07 -25.16
N LYS A 555 -2.96 -19.04 -23.98
CA LYS A 555 -4.41 -18.80 -23.84
C LYS A 555 -4.80 -17.39 -24.28
N ILE A 556 -4.00 -16.37 -23.95
CA ILE A 556 -4.18 -15.00 -24.44
C ILE A 556 -4.14 -15.00 -25.98
N LEU A 557 -3.13 -15.63 -26.58
CA LEU A 557 -3.01 -15.75 -28.03
C LEU A 557 -4.23 -16.40 -28.67
N GLN A 558 -4.70 -17.51 -28.10
CA GLN A 558 -5.89 -18.21 -28.57
C GLN A 558 -7.12 -17.30 -28.54
N GLY A 559 -7.33 -16.57 -27.43
CA GLY A 559 -8.43 -15.61 -27.29
C GLY A 559 -8.36 -14.47 -28.30
N VAL A 560 -7.16 -13.88 -28.45
CA VAL A 560 -6.90 -12.81 -29.43
C VAL A 560 -7.27 -13.27 -30.84
N ILE A 561 -6.79 -14.43 -31.29
CA ILE A 561 -7.04 -14.93 -32.64
C ILE A 561 -8.52 -15.29 -32.84
N ARG A 562 -9.18 -15.83 -31.81
CA ARG A 562 -10.60 -16.21 -31.86
C ARG A 562 -11.53 -15.01 -31.97
N ASN A 563 -11.26 -13.98 -31.18
CA ASN A 563 -12.23 -12.93 -30.89
C ASN A 563 -11.88 -11.56 -31.51
N THR A 564 -10.72 -11.41 -32.15
CA THR A 564 -10.33 -10.19 -32.88
C THR A 564 -10.19 -10.47 -34.39
N ASP A 565 -10.06 -9.41 -35.20
CA ASP A 565 -9.87 -9.51 -36.65
C ASP A 565 -8.41 -9.81 -37.05
N TYR A 566 -7.81 -10.86 -36.46
CA TYR A 566 -6.42 -11.25 -36.73
C TYR A 566 -6.16 -11.55 -38.22
N GLY A 567 -7.19 -12.06 -38.93
CA GLY A 567 -7.10 -12.45 -40.33
C GLY A 567 -6.80 -11.30 -41.29
N SER A 568 -7.14 -10.05 -40.95
CA SER A 568 -6.91 -8.90 -41.84
C SER A 568 -5.46 -8.43 -41.85
N HIS A 569 -4.70 -8.68 -40.78
CA HIS A 569 -3.35 -8.15 -40.63
C HIS A 569 -2.25 -9.20 -40.44
N LEU A 570 -2.57 -10.41 -39.94
CA LEU A 570 -1.63 -11.53 -39.76
C LEU A 570 -0.31 -11.12 -39.06
N HIS A 571 -0.42 -10.24 -38.07
CA HIS A 571 0.73 -9.58 -37.44
C HIS A 571 1.59 -10.61 -36.69
N ARG A 572 2.92 -10.59 -36.90
CA ARG A 572 3.89 -11.53 -36.31
C ARG A 572 3.60 -13.03 -36.55
N ARG A 573 2.83 -13.39 -37.58
CA ARG A 573 2.48 -14.78 -37.89
C ARG A 573 3.69 -15.71 -37.98
N ASP A 574 4.75 -15.28 -38.68
CA ASP A 574 5.95 -16.11 -38.87
C ASP A 574 6.75 -16.29 -37.56
N ASP A 575 6.75 -15.29 -36.68
CA ASP A 575 7.35 -15.42 -35.35
C ASP A 575 6.56 -16.40 -34.48
N LEU A 576 5.23 -16.35 -34.53
CA LEU A 576 4.36 -17.29 -33.82
C LEU A 576 4.59 -18.73 -34.29
N LEU A 577 4.68 -18.94 -35.60
CA LEU A 577 5.01 -20.26 -36.17
C LEU A 577 6.39 -20.76 -35.71
N ARG A 578 7.40 -19.88 -35.65
CA ARG A 578 8.71 -20.21 -35.09
C ARG A 578 8.63 -20.59 -33.61
N CYS A 579 7.86 -19.86 -32.81
CA CYS A 579 7.66 -20.18 -31.40
C CYS A 579 6.95 -21.53 -31.24
N PHE A 580 5.91 -21.80 -32.03
CA PHE A 580 5.18 -23.07 -32.01
C PHE A 580 6.06 -24.25 -32.40
N ALA A 581 6.85 -24.11 -33.47
CA ALA A 581 7.81 -25.13 -33.88
C ALA A 581 8.85 -25.42 -32.79
N ARG A 582 9.36 -24.37 -32.13
CA ARG A 582 10.29 -24.51 -31.00
C ARG A 582 9.66 -25.31 -29.86
N ILE A 583 8.47 -24.92 -29.41
CA ILE A 583 7.74 -25.61 -28.31
C ILE A 583 7.47 -27.07 -28.67
N PHE A 584 7.19 -27.38 -29.94
CA PHE A 584 7.01 -28.77 -30.40
C PHE A 584 8.28 -29.61 -30.39
N CYS A 585 9.44 -29.00 -30.55
CA CYS A 585 10.73 -29.69 -30.50
C CYS A 585 11.27 -29.88 -29.08
N GLU A 586 10.61 -29.31 -28.05
CA GLU A 586 11.02 -29.51 -26.65
C GLU A 586 10.75 -30.95 -26.20
N GLU A 587 11.75 -31.64 -25.65
CA GLU A 587 11.67 -33.07 -25.30
C GLU A 587 11.29 -33.32 -23.81
N GLY A 588 11.19 -32.27 -22.99
CA GLY A 588 10.93 -32.36 -21.55
C GLY A 588 9.46 -32.61 -21.20
N GLU A 589 9.18 -33.35 -20.11
CA GLU A 589 7.80 -33.63 -19.67
C GLU A 589 7.01 -32.37 -19.31
N CYS A 590 7.69 -31.34 -18.80
CA CYS A 590 7.12 -30.03 -18.49
C CYS A 590 6.58 -29.27 -19.72
N SER A 591 6.99 -29.64 -20.93
CA SER A 591 6.53 -29.01 -22.19
C SER A 591 5.25 -29.65 -22.74
N ARG A 592 4.80 -30.80 -22.22
CA ARG A 592 3.66 -31.55 -22.78
C ARG A 592 2.35 -30.76 -22.77
N GLU A 593 2.11 -29.99 -21.72
CA GLU A 593 0.92 -29.15 -21.59
C GLU A 593 0.96 -27.98 -22.59
N ASP A 594 2.11 -27.31 -22.72
CA ASP A 594 2.33 -26.26 -23.72
C ASP A 594 2.11 -26.79 -25.13
N GLN A 595 2.69 -27.94 -25.45
CA GLN A 595 2.52 -28.60 -26.75
C GLN A 595 1.05 -28.95 -27.02
N ALA A 596 0.32 -29.44 -26.02
CA ALA A 596 -1.10 -29.73 -26.16
C ALA A 596 -1.90 -28.46 -26.49
N LEU A 597 -1.61 -27.34 -25.82
CA LEU A 597 -2.22 -26.03 -26.11
C LEU A 597 -1.86 -25.54 -27.51
N VAL A 598 -0.59 -25.62 -27.92
CA VAL A 598 -0.17 -25.22 -29.28
C VAL A 598 -0.86 -26.08 -30.35
N ARG A 599 -1.02 -27.40 -30.13
CA ARG A 599 -1.80 -28.27 -31.04
C ARG A 599 -3.26 -27.83 -31.09
N ALA A 600 -3.86 -27.52 -29.94
CA ALA A 600 -5.24 -27.06 -29.88
C ALA A 600 -5.42 -25.76 -30.70
N ILE A 601 -4.55 -24.77 -30.50
CA ILE A 601 -4.57 -23.50 -31.25
C ILE A 601 -4.38 -23.75 -32.76
N SER A 602 -3.39 -24.57 -33.13
CA SER A 602 -3.10 -24.85 -34.55
C SER A 602 -4.21 -25.63 -35.25
N ASN A 603 -4.94 -26.47 -34.51
CA ASN A 603 -6.08 -27.21 -35.03
C ASN A 603 -7.35 -26.37 -35.10
N GLU A 604 -7.52 -25.43 -34.19
CA GLU A 604 -8.64 -24.50 -34.19
C GLU A 604 -8.53 -23.48 -35.33
N PHE A 605 -7.31 -23.01 -35.63
CA PHE A 605 -7.06 -22.00 -36.66
C PHE A 605 -6.13 -22.50 -37.77
N PRO A 606 -6.54 -23.54 -38.53
CA PRO A 606 -5.69 -24.15 -39.55
C PRO A 606 -5.31 -23.16 -40.66
N GLN A 607 -6.18 -22.20 -40.99
CA GLN A 607 -5.93 -21.18 -42.01
C GLN A 607 -4.72 -20.27 -41.72
N PHE A 608 -4.31 -20.17 -40.45
CA PHE A 608 -3.18 -19.35 -40.05
C PHE A 608 -1.94 -20.19 -39.73
N PHE A 609 -2.11 -21.40 -39.19
CA PHE A 609 -0.99 -22.17 -38.63
C PHE A 609 -0.73 -23.54 -39.25
N LYS A 610 -1.59 -24.04 -40.16
CA LYS A 610 -1.26 -25.22 -40.98
C LYS A 610 -0.69 -24.76 -42.31
N ALA A 611 0.48 -25.28 -42.66
CA ALA A 611 1.07 -25.19 -43.98
C ALA A 611 0.54 -26.32 -44.86
#